data_AF-A0A318I4I3-F1
#
_entry.id   AF-A0A318I4I3-F1
#
_cell.length_a   1.000
_cell.length_b   1.000
_cell.length_c   1.000
_cell.angle_alpha   90.00
_cell.angle_beta   90.00
_cell.angle_gamma   90.00
#
_symmetry.space_group_name_H-M   'P 1'
#
loop_
_entity.id
_entity.type
_entity.pdbx_description
1 polymer ?
#
loop_
_entity_poly.entity_id
_entity_poly.type
_entity_poly.pdbx_seq_one_letter_code
_entity_poly.pdbx_strand_id
1 'polypeptide(L)'
;MKKEIITYYEFLEALSTIRRFKKQVPLLYKEMEEEVNLISKFVNVDKNTKICQLPLSTRALNVLKAMDHIDIWEGTTQDLAKLSMKKLLGTKNAGRRTVDEIKELCLFANLQMKP
;
A
#
# COMPACT_ATOMS: atom_id res chain seq x y z
N MET A 1 16.12 -46.27 -15.55
CA MET A 1 14.76 -45.71 -15.37
C MET A 1 14.08 -45.67 -16.73
N LYS A 2 12.95 -46.39 -16.91
CA LYS A 2 12.15 -46.26 -18.13
C LYS A 2 11.50 -44.87 -18.11
N LYS A 3 11.64 -44.08 -19.19
CA LYS A 3 10.82 -42.88 -19.37
C LYS A 3 9.39 -43.36 -19.59
N GLU A 4 8.48 -42.99 -18.69
CA GLU A 4 7.05 -43.18 -18.91
C GLU A 4 6.67 -42.41 -20.18
N ILE A 5 6.18 -43.13 -21.19
CA ILE A 5 5.76 -42.55 -22.46
C ILE A 5 4.32 -42.11 -22.26
N ILE A 6 4.13 -40.81 -22.02
CA ILE A 6 2.82 -40.16 -21.98
C ILE A 6 2.16 -40.26 -23.36
N THR A 7 0.90 -40.66 -23.37
CA THR A 7 0.07 -40.71 -24.57
C THR A 7 -0.30 -39.31 -25.05
N TYR A 8 -0.66 -39.20 -26.33
CA TYR A 8 -1.11 -37.92 -26.91
C TYR A 8 -2.35 -37.37 -26.19
N TYR A 9 -3.25 -38.25 -25.72
CA TYR A 9 -4.43 -37.86 -24.96
C TYR A 9 -4.06 -37.26 -23.59
N GLU A 10 -3.19 -37.93 -22.84
CA GLU A 10 -2.69 -37.44 -21.55
C GLU A 10 -1.94 -36.10 -21.69
N PHE A 11 -1.19 -35.93 -22.80
CA PHE A 11 -0.55 -34.66 -23.12
C PHE A 11 -1.59 -33.54 -23.34
N LEU A 12 -2.65 -33.80 -24.11
CA LEU A 12 -3.70 -32.81 -24.35
C LEU A 12 -4.46 -32.46 -23.06
N GLU A 13 -4.71 -33.44 -22.20
CA GLU A 13 -5.36 -33.24 -20.91
C GLU A 13 -4.51 -32.36 -19.98
N ALA A 14 -3.21 -32.66 -19.86
CA ALA A 14 -2.27 -31.85 -19.10
C ALA A 14 -2.17 -30.41 -19.65
N LEU A 15 -2.12 -30.27 -20.98
CA LEU A 15 -2.09 -28.96 -21.63
C LEU A 15 -3.38 -28.16 -21.36
N SER A 16 -4.53 -28.81 -21.33
CA SER A 16 -5.82 -28.18 -21.00
C SER A 16 -5.83 -27.64 -19.57
N THR A 17 -5.25 -28.41 -18.64
CA THR A 17 -5.13 -28.06 -17.22
C THR A 17 -4.21 -26.85 -17.05
N ILE A 18 -3.04 -26.86 -17.68
CA ILE A 18 -2.11 -25.72 -17.67
C ILE A 18 -2.76 -24.46 -18.24
N ARG A 19 -3.52 -24.58 -19.34
CA ARG A 19 -4.23 -23.45 -19.94
C ARG A 19 -5.32 -22.89 -19.02
N ARG A 20 -6.03 -23.74 -18.27
CA ARG A 20 -7.01 -23.31 -17.27
C ARG A 20 -6.34 -22.55 -16.13
N PHE A 21 -5.27 -23.11 -15.56
CA PHE A 21 -4.50 -22.43 -14.51
C PHE A 21 -3.96 -21.08 -14.97
N LYS A 22 -3.38 -21.01 -16.18
CA LYS A 22 -2.89 -19.75 -16.77
C LYS A 22 -3.98 -18.66 -16.85
N LYS A 23 -5.24 -19.05 -17.03
CA LYS A 23 -6.37 -18.10 -17.04
C LYS A 23 -6.85 -17.71 -15.64
N GLN A 24 -6.77 -18.62 -14.67
CA GLN A 24 -7.22 -18.37 -13.29
C GLN A 24 -6.23 -17.51 -12.50
N VAL A 25 -4.93 -17.69 -12.71
CA VAL A 25 -3.89 -16.99 -11.95
C VAL A 25 -4.08 -15.47 -11.95
N PRO A 26 -4.28 -14.78 -13.09
CA PRO A 26 -4.50 -13.33 -13.09
C PRO A 26 -5.75 -12.89 -12.32
N LEU A 27 -6.82 -13.69 -12.34
CA LEU A 27 -8.06 -13.38 -11.63
C LEU A 27 -7.85 -13.45 -10.11
N LEU A 28 -7.21 -14.53 -9.64
CA LEU A 28 -6.87 -14.71 -8.23
C LEU A 28 -5.94 -13.61 -7.72
N TYR A 29 -4.94 -13.20 -8.52
CA TYR A 29 -4.07 -12.09 -8.17
C TYR A 29 -4.85 -10.78 -8.01
N LYS A 30 -5.82 -10.51 -8.90
CA LYS A 30 -6.65 -9.31 -8.84
C LYS A 30 -7.57 -9.31 -7.61
N GLU A 31 -8.21 -10.44 -7.31
CA GLU A 31 -9.05 -10.61 -6.11
C GLU A 31 -8.24 -10.41 -4.82
N MET A 32 -7.05 -11.02 -4.74
CA MET A 32 -6.15 -10.83 -3.61
C MET A 32 -5.69 -9.37 -3.47
N GLU A 33 -5.34 -8.70 -4.57
CA GLU A 33 -4.94 -7.29 -4.54
C GLU A 33 -6.09 -6.39 -4.10
N GLU A 34 -7.33 -6.67 -4.54
CA GLU A 34 -8.52 -5.97 -4.07
C GLU A 34 -8.76 -6.19 -2.57
N GLU A 35 -8.67 -7.43 -2.08
CA GLU A 35 -8.77 -7.75 -0.65
C GLU A 35 -7.70 -7.06 0.19
N VAL A 36 -6.44 -7.04 -0.28
CA VAL A 36 -5.34 -6.37 0.39
C VAL A 36 -5.54 -4.85 0.42
N ASN A 37 -6.01 -4.26 -0.69
CA ASN A 37 -6.33 -2.83 -0.75
C ASN A 37 -7.55 -2.47 0.14
N LEU A 38 -8.46 -3.41 0.38
CA LEU A 38 -9.55 -3.26 1.36
C LEU A 38 -9.05 -3.23 2.81
N ILE A 39 -7.92 -3.89 3.11
CA ILE A 39 -7.33 -3.91 4.47
C ILE A 39 -6.76 -2.53 4.82
N SER A 40 -6.00 -1.92 3.90
CA SER A 40 -5.58 -0.52 4.02
C SER A 40 -5.12 0.04 2.69
N LYS A 41 -5.48 1.30 2.42
CA LYS A 41 -4.99 2.05 1.26
C LYS A 41 -3.48 2.34 1.30
N PHE A 42 -2.81 2.08 2.42
CA PHE A 42 -1.38 2.36 2.61
C PHE A 42 -0.47 1.14 2.41
N VAL A 43 -0.99 -0.04 2.02
CA VAL A 43 -0.20 -1.28 1.91
C VAL A 43 1.02 -1.14 0.98
N ASN A 44 0.90 -0.37 -0.10
CA ASN A 44 1.98 -0.15 -1.06
C ASN A 44 2.80 1.12 -0.80
N VAL A 45 2.61 1.77 0.35
CA VAL A 45 3.36 2.96 0.71
C VAL A 45 4.66 2.58 1.40
N ASP A 46 5.77 3.00 0.80
CA ASP A 46 7.10 2.88 1.37
C ASP A 46 7.64 4.23 1.86
N LYS A 47 8.84 4.24 2.43
CA LYS A 47 9.49 5.45 2.96
C LYS A 47 9.82 6.48 1.88
N ASN A 48 10.01 6.03 0.64
CA ASN A 48 10.44 6.85 -0.49
C ASN A 48 9.26 7.39 -1.31
N THR A 49 8.05 6.90 -1.05
CA THR A 49 6.83 7.34 -1.71
C THR A 49 6.66 8.84 -1.50
N LYS A 50 6.42 9.58 -2.59
CA LYS A 50 6.24 11.04 -2.53
C LYS A 50 4.96 11.38 -1.78
N ILE A 51 4.98 12.44 -0.99
CA ILE A 51 3.82 12.86 -0.19
C ILE A 51 2.62 13.20 -1.08
N CYS A 52 2.84 13.81 -2.25
CA CYS A 52 1.79 14.10 -3.23
C CYS A 52 1.12 12.86 -3.85
N GLN A 53 1.75 11.68 -3.76
CA GLN A 53 1.23 10.41 -4.27
C GLN A 53 0.52 9.59 -3.18
N LEU A 54 0.57 10.04 -1.93
CA LEU A 54 -0.05 9.32 -0.83
C LEU A 54 -1.58 9.36 -0.97
N PRO A 55 -2.27 8.23 -0.70
CA PRO A 55 -3.71 8.14 -0.75
C PRO A 55 -4.37 8.77 0.50
N LEU A 56 -3.91 9.96 0.88
CA LEU A 56 -4.41 10.73 2.01
C LEU A 56 -5.65 11.53 1.63
N SER A 57 -6.54 11.72 2.59
CA SER A 57 -7.65 12.66 2.43
C SER A 57 -7.13 14.08 2.21
N THR A 58 -7.89 14.90 1.49
CA THR A 58 -7.56 16.32 1.26
C THR A 58 -7.34 17.07 2.59
N ARG A 59 -8.08 16.71 3.64
CA ARG A 59 -7.91 17.27 4.97
C ARG A 59 -6.58 16.85 5.60
N ALA A 60 -6.20 15.58 5.52
CA ALA A 60 -4.91 15.12 6.03
C ALA A 60 -3.74 15.77 5.29
N LEU A 61 -3.81 15.88 3.96
CA LEU A 61 -2.81 16.59 3.17
C LEU A 61 -2.70 18.06 3.58
N ASN A 62 -3.83 18.74 3.80
CA ASN A 62 -3.82 20.14 4.25
C ASN A 62 -3.25 20.31 5.66
N VAL A 63 -3.48 19.33 6.55
CA VAL A 63 -2.86 19.30 7.88
C VAL A 63 -1.35 19.15 7.74
N LEU A 64 -0.86 18.20 6.94
CA LEU A 64 0.57 18.02 6.69
C LEU A 64 1.20 19.27 6.05
N LYS A 65 0.50 19.94 5.11
CA LYS A 65 0.93 21.21 4.51
C LYS A 65 1.14 22.32 5.53
N ALA A 66 0.31 22.33 6.58
CA ALA A 66 0.35 23.34 7.63
C ALA A 66 1.43 23.04 8.69
N MET A 67 2.05 21.86 8.64
CA MET A 67 3.14 21.51 9.54
C MET A 67 4.47 21.95 8.93
N ASP A 68 5.29 22.60 9.76
CA ASP A 68 6.67 22.90 9.38
C ASP A 68 7.42 21.61 9.04
N HIS A 69 8.30 21.66 8.03
CA HIS A 69 9.19 20.59 7.57
C HIS A 69 8.61 19.55 6.60
N ILE A 70 7.38 19.74 6.09
CA ILE A 70 6.84 18.91 5.01
C ILE A 70 6.72 19.72 3.72
N ASP A 71 7.50 19.33 2.72
CA ASP A 71 7.24 19.70 1.34
C ASP A 71 6.31 18.64 0.71
N ILE A 72 5.15 19.04 0.23
CA ILE A 72 4.19 18.09 -0.37
C ILE A 72 4.68 17.57 -1.73
N TRP A 73 5.41 18.40 -2.48
CA TRP A 73 5.77 18.10 -3.87
C TRP A 73 7.09 17.35 -3.97
N GLU A 74 8.05 17.72 -3.11
CA GLU A 74 9.39 17.12 -3.09
C GLU A 74 9.65 16.23 -1.87
N GLY A 75 8.82 16.33 -0.83
CA GLY A 75 8.96 15.49 0.36
C GLY A 75 8.51 14.06 0.14
N THR A 76 9.05 13.19 0.97
CA THR A 76 8.78 11.75 0.96
C THR A 76 8.12 11.33 2.26
N THR A 77 7.53 10.14 2.27
CA THR A 77 6.89 9.58 3.48
C THR A 77 7.85 9.54 4.67
N GLN A 78 9.16 9.37 4.44
CA GLN A 78 10.19 9.44 5.48
C GLN A 78 10.21 10.78 6.24
N ASP A 79 9.82 11.89 5.61
CA ASP A 79 9.75 13.20 6.26
C ASP A 79 8.70 13.25 7.37
N LEU A 80 7.71 12.36 7.34
CA LEU A 80 6.72 12.20 8.42
C LEU A 80 7.37 11.78 9.74
N ALA A 81 8.50 11.08 9.72
CA ALA A 81 9.25 10.74 10.94
C ALA A 81 9.84 11.98 11.65
N LYS A 82 10.00 13.09 10.93
CA LYS A 82 10.50 14.35 11.51
C LYS A 82 9.41 15.09 12.28
N LEU A 83 8.14 14.78 12.02
CA LEU A 83 7.00 15.38 12.71
C LEU A 83 6.91 14.92 14.16
N SER A 84 6.37 15.81 15.00
CA SER A 84 5.98 15.50 16.38
C SER A 84 4.48 15.23 16.45
N MET A 85 4.10 14.15 17.13
CA MET A 85 2.71 13.79 17.40
C MET A 85 2.01 14.88 18.20
N LYS A 86 2.69 15.48 19.18
CA LYS A 86 2.17 16.64 19.93
C LYS A 86 1.84 17.82 19.01
N LYS A 87 2.72 18.13 18.03
CA LYS A 87 2.45 19.19 17.04
C LYS A 87 1.27 18.82 16.13
N LEU A 88 1.19 17.56 15.70
CA LEU A 88 0.09 17.08 14.85
C LEU A 88 -1.26 17.27 15.56
N LEU A 89 -1.36 16.86 16.82
CA LEU A 89 -2.58 17.00 17.63
C LEU A 89 -2.98 18.48 17.86
N GLY A 90 -2.00 19.38 17.92
CA GLY A 90 -2.24 20.82 18.05
C GLY A 90 -2.54 21.55 16.74
N THR A 91 -2.44 20.88 15.59
CA THR A 91 -2.61 21.52 14.28
C THR A 91 -4.09 21.76 13.98
N LYS A 92 -4.40 22.95 13.46
CA LYS A 92 -5.77 23.30 13.07
C LYS A 92 -6.31 22.28 12.06
N ASN A 93 -7.54 21.79 12.30
CA ASN A 93 -8.22 20.77 11.48
C ASN A 93 -7.65 19.34 11.57
N ALA A 94 -6.69 19.07 12.46
CA ALA A 94 -6.22 17.71 12.76
C ALA A 94 -7.19 16.98 13.71
N GLY A 95 -8.42 16.75 13.23
CA GLY A 95 -9.42 15.98 13.98
C GLY A 95 -9.02 14.50 14.10
N ARG A 96 -9.69 13.77 15.01
CA ARG A 96 -9.40 12.35 15.31
C ARG A 96 -9.19 11.49 14.07
N ARG A 97 -10.11 11.52 13.10
CA ARG A 97 -10.01 10.74 11.86
C ARG A 97 -8.76 11.06 11.04
N THR A 98 -8.37 12.33 10.98
CA THR A 98 -7.17 12.77 10.24
C THR A 98 -5.90 12.31 10.96
N VAL A 99 -5.88 12.35 12.28
CA VAL A 99 -4.76 11.84 13.08
C VAL A 99 -4.63 10.34 12.95
N ASP A 100 -5.74 9.60 13.03
CA ASP A 100 -5.76 8.15 12.89
C ASP A 100 -5.28 7.74 11.48
N GLU A 101 -5.73 8.43 10.43
CA GLU A 101 -5.26 8.22 9.06
C GLU A 101 -3.75 8.42 8.90
N ILE A 102 -3.18 9.49 9.49
CA ILE A 102 -1.73 9.76 9.42
C ILE A 102 -0.94 8.72 10.25
N LYS A 103 -1.48 8.25 11.37
CA LYS A 103 -0.86 7.18 12.17
C LYS A 103 -0.86 5.84 11.44
N GLU A 104 -1.98 5.51 10.79
CA GLU A 104 -2.11 4.30 9.98
C GLU A 104 -1.07 4.33 8.85
N LEU A 105 -0.96 5.43 8.12
CA LEU A 105 0.08 5.64 7.11
C LEU A 105 1.49 5.40 7.68
N CYS A 106 1.81 6.00 8.83
CA CYS A 106 3.13 5.81 9.45
C CYS A 106 3.39 4.36 9.85
N LEU A 107 2.37 3.63 10.31
CA LEU A 107 2.46 2.22 10.64
C LEU A 107 2.81 1.38 9.40
N PHE A 108 2.09 1.58 8.28
CA PHE A 108 2.33 0.85 7.04
C PHE A 108 3.68 1.20 6.39
N ALA A 109 4.10 2.46 6.48
CA ALA A 109 5.43 2.88 6.02
C ALA A 109 6.59 2.46 6.96
N ASN A 110 6.28 1.80 8.08
CA ASN A 110 7.21 1.44 9.15
C ASN A 110 8.05 2.65 9.63
N LEU A 111 7.33 3.72 10.00
CA LEU A 111 7.86 4.98 10.48
C LEU A 111 7.34 5.27 11.89
N GLN A 112 8.22 5.80 12.72
CA GLN A 112 7.89 6.28 14.04
C GLN A 112 7.99 7.81 14.05
N MET A 113 6.86 8.47 14.30
CA MET A 113 6.85 9.92 14.55
C MET A 113 7.51 10.24 15.89
N LYS A 114 8.05 11.46 16.02
CA LYS A 114 8.49 11.94 17.32
C LYS A 114 7.26 12.08 18.25
N PRO A 115 7.42 11.84 19.56
CA PRO A 115 6.36 12.08 20.53
C PRO A 115 5.83 13.54 20.50
#